data_AF-X1KYI3-F1
#
_entry.id   AF-X1KYI3-F1
#
_cell.length_a   1.000
_cell.length_b   1.000
_cell.length_c   1.000
_cell.angle_alpha   90.00
_cell.angle_beta   90.00
_cell.angle_gamma   90.00
#
_symmetry.space_group_name_H-M   'P 1'
#
loop_
_entity.id
_entity.type
_entity.pdbx_description
1 polymer ?
#
loop_
_entity_poly.entity_id
_entity_poly.type
_entity_poly.pdbx_seq_one_letter_code
_entity_poly.pdbx_strand_id
1 'polypeptide(L)' 'MRKLKENKIRLLHYEGKPETGWILLDYGDVIVHIFSKEKRDFYDLEYIWQEAKKIRLLKGK' A
#
# COMPACT_ATOMS: atom_id res chain seq x y z
N MET A 1 9.72 -1.07 -5.01
CA MET A 1 10.34 0.25 -5.29
C MET A 1 11.09 0.34 -6.61
N ARG A 2 11.98 -0.61 -6.97
CA ARG A 2 12.79 -0.53 -8.21
C ARG A 2 11.95 -0.30 -9.48
N LYS A 3 10.90 -1.10 -9.68
CA LYS A 3 9.99 -0.99 -10.83
C LYS A 3 9.27 0.37 -10.93
N LEU A 4 8.87 0.97 -9.80
CA LEU A 4 8.23 2.29 -9.81
C LEU A 4 9.20 3.39 -10.23
N LYS A 5 10.46 3.32 -9.74
CA LYS A 5 11.54 4.22 -10.18
C LYS A 5 11.83 4.08 -11.68
N GLU A 6 11.91 2.84 -12.19
CA GLU A 6 12.10 2.56 -13.63
C GLU A 6 10.98 3.18 -14.48
N ASN A 7 9.75 3.24 -13.96
CA ASN A 7 8.60 3.86 -14.62
C ASN A 7 8.43 5.36 -14.30
N LYS A 8 9.43 5.99 -13.67
CA LYS A 8 9.42 7.42 -13.29
C LYS A 8 8.25 7.82 -12.38
N ILE A 9 7.70 6.86 -11.62
CA ILE A 9 6.68 7.12 -10.60
C ILE A 9 7.39 7.52 -9.31
N ARG A 10 7.08 8.72 -8.81
CA ARG A 10 7.71 9.32 -7.64
C ARG A 10 6.92 8.99 -6.37
N LEU A 11 7.62 8.50 -5.35
CA LEU A 11 7.08 8.43 -3.98
C LEU A 11 6.98 9.86 -3.44
N LEU A 12 5.77 10.31 -3.11
CA LEU A 12 5.51 11.64 -2.58
C LEU A 12 5.81 11.69 -1.09
N HIS A 13 5.30 10.70 -0.35
CA HIS A 13 5.45 10.63 1.09
C HIS A 13 5.66 9.19 1.58
N TYR A 14 6.35 9.06 2.70
CA TYR A 14 6.67 7.80 3.35
C TYR A 14 6.46 7.94 4.85
N GLU A 15 5.74 7.01 5.46
CA GLU A 15 5.58 6.94 6.91
C GLU A 15 5.76 5.53 7.45
N GLY A 16 6.12 5.47 8.74
CA GLY A 16 6.27 4.21 9.48
C GLY A 16 7.67 3.59 9.36
N LYS A 17 7.84 2.46 10.04
CA LYS A 17 9.09 1.69 10.01
C LYS A 17 8.77 0.20 9.98
N PRO A 18 9.66 -0.66 9.46
CA PRO A 18 9.44 -2.11 9.45
C PRO A 18 9.11 -2.68 10.84
N GLU A 19 9.74 -2.13 11.90
CA GLU A 19 9.58 -2.61 13.27
C GLU A 19 8.20 -2.31 13.85
N THR A 20 7.49 -1.29 13.35
CA THR A 20 6.13 -0.97 13.80
C THR A 20 5.09 -1.90 13.17
N GLY A 21 5.48 -2.67 12.15
CA GLY A 21 4.59 -3.55 11.39
C GLY A 21 3.62 -2.79 10.47
N TRP A 22 3.80 -1.49 10.27
CA TRP A 22 3.02 -0.70 9.32
C TRP A 22 3.90 0.34 8.64
N ILE A 23 3.97 0.25 7.31
CA ILE A 23 4.57 1.24 6.43
C ILE A 23 3.48 1.78 5.49
N LEU A 24 3.44 3.09 5.32
CA LEU A 24 2.55 3.78 4.39
C LEU A 24 3.38 4.46 3.30
N LEU A 25 2.96 4.28 2.05
CA LEU A 25 3.61 4.84 0.87
C LEU A 25 2.57 5.62 0.07
N ASP A 26 2.82 6.90 -0.10
CA ASP A 26 1.93 7.80 -0.83
C ASP A 26 2.52 8.15 -2.21
N TYR A 27 1.75 7.86 -3.27
CA TYR A 27 2.05 8.21 -4.65
C TYR A 27 1.08 9.25 -5.24
N GLY A 28 0.22 9.87 -4.43
CA GLY A 28 -0.81 10.82 -4.85
C GLY A 28 -2.10 10.11 -5.27
N ASP A 29 -2.06 9.44 -6.43
CA ASP A 29 -3.24 8.73 -6.96
C ASP A 29 -3.50 7.37 -6.28
N VAL A 30 -2.45 6.80 -5.68
CA VAL A 30 -2.48 5.48 -5.03
C VAL A 30 -1.70 5.54 -3.73
N ILE A 31 -2.33 5.07 -2.65
CA ILE A 31 -1.68 4.85 -1.35
C ILE A 31 -1.51 3.35 -1.13
N VAL A 32 -0.30 2.93 -0.76
CA VAL A 32 0.03 1.53 -0.47
C VAL A 32 0.27 1.37 1.03
N HIS A 33 -0.51 0.48 1.65
CA HIS A 33 -0.34 0.07 3.04
C HIS A 33 0.37 -1.29 3.08
N ILE A 34 1.54 -1.34 3.72
CA ILE A 34 2.29 -2.58 3.94
C ILE A 34 2.21 -2.90 5.43
N PHE A 35 1.53 -3.99 5.74
CA PHE A 35 1.30 -4.44 7.11
C PHE A 35 2.05 -5.74 7.42
N SER A 36 2.49 -5.88 8.67
CA SER A 36 2.65 -7.20 9.28
C SER A 36 1.28 -7.87 9.43
N LYS A 37 1.26 -9.20 9.59
CA LYS A 37 0.00 -9.93 9.75
C LYS A 37 -0.82 -9.39 10.93
N GLU A 38 -0.19 -9.24 12.09
CA GLU A 38 -0.82 -8.73 13.31
C GLU A 38 -1.40 -7.31 13.13
N LYS A 39 -0.66 -6.40 12.46
CA LYS A 39 -1.17 -5.04 12.23
C LYS A 39 -2.30 -5.00 11.21
N ARG A 40 -2.29 -5.87 10.20
CA ARG A 40 -3.41 -5.98 9.25
C ARG A 40 -4.69 -6.38 9.96
N ASP A 41 -4.61 -7.39 10.82
CA ASP A 41 -5.76 -7.86 11.60
C ASP A 41 -6.23 -6.80 12.61
N PHE A 42 -5.31 -6.03 13.21
CA PHE A 42 -5.66 -4.96 14.14
C PHE A 42 -6.36 -3.77 13.49
N TYR A 43 -5.86 -3.30 12.33
CA TYR A 43 -6.42 -2.12 11.66
C TYR A 43 -7.63 -2.44 10.79
N ASP A 44 -7.74 -3.68 10.27
CA ASP A 44 -8.86 -4.19 9.48
C ASP A 44 -9.40 -3.19 8.44
N LEU A 45 -8.48 -2.65 7.63
CA LEU A 45 -8.85 -1.70 6.59
C LEU A 45 -9.79 -2.35 5.56
N GLU A 46 -9.73 -3.67 5.41
CA GLU A 46 -10.66 -4.45 4.61
C GLU A 46 -12.12 -4.22 5.00
N TYR A 47 -12.41 -4.13 6.30
CA TYR A 47 -13.74 -3.80 6.78
C TYR A 47 -14.16 -2.38 6.39
N ILE A 48 -13.26 -1.40 6.55
CA ILE A 48 -13.52 0.00 6.19
C ILE A 48 -13.81 0.14 4.68
N TRP A 49 -13.02 -0.54 3.85
CA TRP A 49 -13.13 -0.47 2.38
C TRP A 49 -14.00 -1.58 1.78
N GLN A 50 -14.83 -2.25 2.57
CA GLN A 50 -15.58 -3.43 2.12
C GLN A 50 -16.54 -3.13 0.95
N GLU A 51 -17.07 -1.90 0.88
CA GLU A 51 -17.95 -1.45 -0.19
C GLU A 51 -17.21 -0.91 -1.41
N ALA A 52 -15.89 -0.75 -1.33
CA ALA A 52 -15.10 -0.23 -2.43
C ALA A 52 -14.98 -1.27 -3.55
N LYS A 53 -15.03 -0.79 -4.80
CA LYS A 53 -14.83 -1.63 -5.98
C LYS A 53 -13.43 -2.25 -5.97
N LYS A 54 -13.35 -3.58 -5.82
CA LYS A 54 -12.08 -4.31 -5.94
C LYS A 54 -11.60 -4.30 -7.39
N ILE A 55 -10.43 -3.71 -7.62
CA ILE A 55 -9.79 -3.68 -8.94
C ILE A 55 -8.97 -4.94 -9.15
N ARG A 56 -9.36 -5.77 -10.13
CA ARG A 56 -8.56 -6.93 -10.53
C ARG A 56 -7.35 -6.46 -11.33
N LEU A 57 -6.16 -6.55 -10.73
CA LEU A 57 -4.92 -6.29 -11.44
C LEU A 57 -4.62 -7.44 -12.40
N LEU A 58 -4.42 -7.10 -13.67
CA LEU A 58 -3.82 -8.03 -14.63
C LEU A 58 -2.33 -8.13 -14.32
N LYS A 59 -1.76 -9.32 -14.37
CA LYS A 59 -0.29 -9.46 -14.23
C LYS A 59 0.37 -8.64 -15.34
N GLY A 60 1.16 -7.65 -14.94
CA GLY A 60 2.06 -6.95 -15.87
C GLY A 60 3.11 -7.93 -16.39
N LYS A 61 3.50 -7.77 -17.66
CA LYS A 61 4.67 -8.45 -18.23
C LYS A 61 5.96 -8.05 -17.50
#